data_AF-G5SVN3-F1
#
_entry.id   AF-G5SVN3-F1
#
_cell.length_a   1.000
_cell.length_b   1.000
_cell.length_c   1.000
_cell.angle_alpha   90.00
_cell.angle_beta   90.00
_cell.angle_gamma   90.00
#
_symmetry.space_group_name_H-M   'P 1'
#
loop_
_entity.id
_entity.type
_entity.pdbx_description
1 polymer ?
#
loop_
_entity_poly.entity_id
_entity_poly.type
_entity_poly.pdbx_seq_one_letter_code
_entity_poly.pdbx_strand_id
1 'polypeptide(L)'
;MILCDSLQSIEYWFLLHFEDTCRHFQDSAATERALKQYLPTYDKTRKYLEKDKWVKEMLAGSKMDKACELAETYKGRDSYSEIYKAIKKVSESL
;
A
#
# COMPACT_ATOMS: atom_id res chain seq x y z
N MET A 1 -17.51 0.13 5.47
CA MET A 1 -16.14 -0.41 5.44
C MET A 1 -15.21 0.77 5.26
N ILE A 2 -14.28 0.98 6.18
CA ILE A 2 -13.21 1.96 6.00
C ILE A 2 -12.02 1.19 5.41
N LEU A 3 -11.55 1.60 4.23
CA LEU A 3 -10.42 0.93 3.55
C LEU A 3 -9.07 1.45 4.05
N CYS A 4 -9.03 2.74 4.39
CA CYS A 4 -7.91 3.45 4.99
C CYS A 4 -8.50 4.57 5.85
N ASP A 5 -8.04 4.71 7.08
CA ASP A 5 -8.44 5.77 8.01
C ASP A 5 -7.37 6.86 8.16
N SER A 6 -6.15 6.61 7.67
CA SER A 6 -5.01 7.51 7.79
C SER A 6 -4.14 7.49 6.53
N LEU A 7 -3.31 8.52 6.36
CA LEU A 7 -2.30 8.56 5.31
C LEU A 7 -1.26 7.46 5.44
N GLN A 8 -0.89 7.12 6.69
CA GLN A 8 0.00 6.00 6.97
C GLN A 8 -0.59 4.68 6.46
N SER A 9 -1.90 4.47 6.61
CA SER A 9 -2.59 3.26 6.12
C SER A 9 -2.56 3.14 4.59
N ILE A 10 -2.54 4.27 3.87
CA ILE A 10 -2.37 4.33 2.41
C ILE A 10 -0.92 4.05 2.02
N GLU A 11 0.05 4.66 2.70
CA GLU A 11 1.47 4.44 2.41
C GLU A 11 1.92 3.01 2.75
N TYR A 12 1.37 2.44 3.81
CA TYR A 12 1.59 1.05 4.17
C TYR A 12 1.09 0.11 3.07
N TRP A 13 -0.09 0.38 2.50
CA TRP A 13 -0.58 -0.35 1.33
C TRP A 13 0.39 -0.29 0.16
N PHE A 14 0.97 0.88 -0.11
CA PHE A 14 1.98 1.03 -1.17
C PHE A 14 3.24 0.21 -0.87
N LEU A 15 3.70 0.21 0.37
CA LEU A 15 4.89 -0.53 0.80
C LEU A 15 4.75 -2.06 0.62
N LEU A 16 3.56 -2.62 0.88
CA LEU A 16 3.29 -4.06 0.73
C LEU A 16 3.47 -4.59 -0.70
N HIS A 17 3.51 -3.73 -1.71
CA HIS A 17 3.81 -4.14 -3.10
C HIS A 17 5.30 -4.41 -3.34
N PHE A 18 6.16 -4.02 -2.39
CA PHE A 18 7.61 -4.08 -2.51
C PHE A 18 8.27 -4.89 -1.41
N GLU A 19 7.71 -4.90 -0.19
CA GLU A 19 8.29 -5.53 1.00
C GLU A 19 7.26 -6.38 1.74
N ASP A 20 7.66 -7.59 2.14
CA ASP A 20 6.96 -8.36 3.16
C ASP A 20 7.25 -7.75 4.54
N THR A 21 6.30 -6.98 5.08
CA THR A 21 6.48 -6.25 6.32
C THR A 21 5.21 -6.22 7.14
N CYS A 22 5.37 -6.42 8.45
CA CYS A 22 4.36 -6.13 9.48
C CYS A 22 4.88 -5.10 10.51
N ARG A 23 5.88 -4.31 10.09
CA ARG A 23 6.59 -3.38 10.98
C ARG A 23 5.63 -2.29 11.48
N HIS A 24 5.73 -1.98 12.77
CA HIS A 24 5.06 -0.82 13.32
C HIS A 24 5.74 0.46 12.82
N PHE A 25 4.96 1.35 12.22
CA PHE A 25 5.38 2.71 11.91
C PHE A 25 4.72 3.68 12.89
N GLN A 26 5.52 4.54 13.52
CA GLN A 26 4.99 5.53 14.46
C GLN A 26 4.11 6.58 13.77
N ASP A 27 4.47 6.96 12.53
CA ASP A 27 3.74 7.95 11.76
C ASP A 27 3.88 7.74 10.25
N SER A 28 3.18 8.59 9.50
CA SER A 28 3.24 8.64 8.04
C SER A 28 4.64 8.99 7.53
N ALA A 29 5.42 9.82 8.23
CA ALA A 29 6.78 10.17 7.80
C ALA A 29 7.75 8.97 7.88
N ALA A 30 7.59 8.09 8.87
CA ALA A 30 8.36 6.86 8.99
C ALA A 30 8.03 5.87 7.87
N THR A 31 6.75 5.76 7.52
CA THR A 31 6.28 4.89 6.44
C THR A 31 6.75 5.42 5.08
N GLU A 32 6.67 6.74 4.87
CA GLU A 32 7.19 7.43 3.69
C GLU A 32 8.68 7.17 3.49
N ARG A 33 9.49 7.21 4.56
CA ARG A 33 10.94 6.92 4.47
C ARG A 33 11.21 5.50 4.01
N ALA A 34 10.44 4.51 4.47
CA ALA A 34 10.55 3.14 4.00
C ALA A 34 10.11 3.03 2.53
N LEU A 35 8.98 3.62 2.17
CA LEU A 35 8.46 3.61 0.80
C LEU A 35 9.43 4.24 -0.20
N LYS A 36 10.12 5.32 0.18
CA LYS A 36 11.12 6.00 -0.68
C LYS A 36 12.34 5.14 -1.02
N GLN A 37 12.58 4.02 -0.34
CA GLN A 37 13.60 3.06 -0.76
C GLN A 37 13.23 2.36 -2.07
N TYR A 38 11.92 2.24 -2.36
CA TYR A 38 11.39 1.60 -3.56
C TYR A 38 10.86 2.61 -4.58
N LEU A 39 10.31 3.73 -4.10
CA LEU A 39 9.82 4.85 -4.91
C LEU A 39 10.57 6.14 -4.52
N PRO A 40 11.81 6.38 -4.99
CA PRO A 40 12.66 7.48 -4.51
C PRO A 40 12.07 8.88 -4.69
N THR A 41 11.14 9.04 -5.64
CA THR A 41 10.47 10.31 -5.96
C THR A 41 9.07 10.41 -5.36
N TYR A 42 8.67 9.45 -4.52
CA TYR A 42 7.36 9.45 -3.87
C TYR A 42 7.10 10.75 -3.11
N ASP A 43 5.90 11.27 -3.30
CA ASP A 43 5.46 12.50 -2.67
C ASP A 43 3.92 12.49 -2.55
N LYS A 44 3.40 13.08 -1.47
CA LYS A 44 1.96 13.08 -1.13
C LYS A 44 1.16 14.10 -1.92
N THR A 45 1.81 14.95 -2.69
CA THR A 45 1.11 15.96 -3.49
C THR A 45 0.33 15.31 -4.60
N ARG A 46 -0.81 15.93 -4.91
CA ARG A 46 -1.63 15.63 -6.09
C ARG A 46 -0.78 15.49 -7.37
N LYS A 47 0.19 16.40 -7.57
CA LYS A 47 1.08 16.41 -8.73
C LYS A 47 1.85 15.11 -8.93
N TYR A 48 2.22 14.42 -7.83
CA TYR A 48 2.84 13.10 -7.91
C TYR A 48 1.80 12.00 -8.10
N LEU A 49 0.75 12.00 -7.26
CA LEU A 49 -0.26 10.93 -7.21
C LEU A 49 -1.08 10.79 -8.51
N GLU A 50 -1.27 11.87 -9.27
CA GLU A 50 -1.97 11.85 -10.58
C GLU A 50 -1.16 11.16 -11.69
N LYS A 51 0.12 10.82 -11.46
CA LYS A 51 0.95 10.14 -12.46
C LYS A 51 0.67 8.64 -12.49
N ASP A 52 0.74 8.04 -13.67
CA ASP A 52 0.55 6.60 -13.88
C ASP A 52 1.82 5.76 -13.62
N LYS A 53 2.99 6.39 -13.66
CA LYS A 53 4.28 5.69 -13.53
C LYS A 53 4.37 4.84 -12.26
N TRP A 54 4.07 5.41 -11.10
CA TRP A 54 4.15 4.68 -9.82
C TRP A 54 3.11 3.55 -9.76
N VAL A 55 1.93 3.75 -10.36
CA VAL A 55 0.89 2.73 -10.46
C VAL A 55 1.40 1.54 -11.26
N LYS A 56 2.01 1.78 -12.43
CA LYS A 56 2.58 0.72 -13.27
C LYS A 56 3.67 -0.06 -12.53
N GLU A 57 4.53 0.61 -11.76
CA GLU A 57 5.58 -0.03 -10.97
C GLU A 57 5.02 -0.90 -9.82
N MET A 58 3.91 -0.48 -9.22
CA MET A 58 3.19 -1.24 -8.19
C MET A 58 2.42 -2.44 -8.76
N LEU A 59 1.84 -2.31 -9.95
CA LEU A 59 1.06 -3.37 -10.60
C LEU A 59 1.92 -4.35 -11.42
N ALA A 60 3.23 -4.11 -11.54
CA ALA A 60 4.10 -4.95 -12.35
C ALA A 60 4.22 -6.38 -11.79
N GLY A 61 4.05 -7.38 -12.66
CA GLY A 61 4.13 -8.80 -12.28
C GLY A 61 3.01 -9.21 -11.34
N SER A 62 3.33 -10.00 -10.31
CA SER A 62 2.38 -10.49 -9.30
C SER A 62 2.35 -9.63 -8.02
N LYS A 63 2.78 -8.37 -8.09
CA LYS A 63 2.90 -7.50 -6.91
C LYS A 63 1.55 -7.17 -6.25
N MET A 64 0.47 -7.06 -7.05
CA MET A 64 -0.87 -6.82 -6.51
C MET A 64 -1.35 -8.01 -5.68
N ASP A 65 -1.20 -9.23 -6.22
CA ASP A 65 -1.61 -10.46 -5.53
C ASP A 65 -0.84 -10.62 -4.21
N LYS A 66 0.48 -10.42 -4.27
CA LYS A 66 1.35 -10.44 -3.07
C LYS A 66 0.94 -9.39 -2.04
N ALA A 67 0.67 -8.16 -2.46
CA ALA A 67 0.24 -7.11 -1.53
C ALA A 67 -1.10 -7.47 -0.85
N CYS A 68 -2.03 -8.10 -1.58
CA CYS A 68 -3.27 -8.58 -1.02
C CYS A 68 -3.05 -9.72 0.00
N GLU A 69 -2.19 -10.69 -0.32
CA GLU A 69 -1.83 -11.80 0.58
C GLU A 69 -1.18 -11.29 1.88
N LEU A 70 -0.24 -10.36 1.76
CA LEU A 70 0.45 -9.77 2.91
C LEU A 70 -0.51 -8.94 3.79
N ALA A 71 -1.35 -8.12 3.18
CA ALA A 71 -2.34 -7.32 3.92
C ALA A 71 -3.32 -8.21 4.68
N GLU A 72 -3.74 -9.34 4.09
CA GLU A 72 -4.60 -10.30 4.76
C GLU A 72 -3.88 -11.07 5.87
N THR A 73 -2.61 -11.45 5.63
CA THR A 73 -1.76 -12.15 6.62
C THR A 73 -1.53 -11.30 7.86
N TYR A 74 -1.31 -10.00 7.67
CA TYR A 74 -1.03 -9.04 8.75
C TYR A 74 -2.25 -8.24 9.21
N LYS A 75 -3.47 -8.71 8.90
CA LYS A 75 -4.71 -8.07 9.38
C LYS A 75 -4.71 -7.93 10.91
N GLY A 76 -5.17 -6.78 11.40
CA GLY A 76 -5.28 -6.50 12.84
C GLY A 76 -3.94 -6.24 13.55
N ARG A 77 -2.84 -6.03 12.81
CA ARG A 77 -1.56 -5.56 13.35
C ARG A 77 -1.51 -4.03 13.40
N ASP A 78 -0.48 -3.49 14.03
CA ASP A 78 -0.39 -2.06 14.34
C ASP A 78 -0.41 -1.17 13.09
N SER A 79 0.33 -1.54 12.04
CA SER A 79 0.23 -0.92 10.74
C SER A 79 -0.62 -1.80 9.83
N TYR A 80 -1.61 -1.20 9.18
CA TYR A 80 -2.62 -1.95 8.44
C TYR A 80 -3.16 -1.16 7.25
N SER A 81 -3.76 -1.90 6.31
CA SER A 81 -4.60 -1.34 5.25
C SER A 81 -5.65 -2.35 4.86
N GLU A 82 -6.87 -1.87 4.61
CA GLU A 82 -8.01 -2.70 4.24
C GLU A 82 -8.35 -2.58 2.74
N ILE A 83 -7.50 -1.93 1.94
CA ILE A 83 -7.69 -1.76 0.49
C ILE A 83 -7.85 -3.11 -0.21
N TYR A 84 -7.11 -4.14 0.22
CA TYR A 84 -7.18 -5.48 -0.37
C TYR A 84 -8.59 -6.07 -0.34
N LYS A 85 -9.43 -5.73 0.65
CA LYS A 85 -10.83 -6.18 0.73
C LYS A 85 -11.67 -5.64 -0.43
N ALA A 86 -11.44 -4.38 -0.83
CA ALA A 86 -12.13 -3.80 -1.98
C ALA A 86 -11.67 -4.45 -3.29
N ILE A 87 -10.37 -4.71 -3.43
CA ILE A 87 -9.81 -5.38 -4.61
C ILE A 87 -10.41 -6.77 -4.77
N LYS A 88 -10.36 -7.59 -3.72
CA LYS A 88 -10.98 -8.93 -3.72
C LYS A 88 -12.46 -8.88 -4.11
N LYS A 89 -13.22 -7.96 -3.50
CA LYS A 89 -14.65 -7.81 -3.79
C LYS A 89 -14.93 -7.42 -5.24
N VAL A 90 -14.11 -6.56 -5.83
CA VAL A 90 -14.22 -6.19 -7.26
C VAL A 90 -13.86 -7.39 -8.13
N SER A 91 -12.80 -8.12 -7.81
CA SER A 91 -12.40 -9.33 -8.55
C SER A 91 -13.43 -10.45 -8.51
N GLU A 92 -14.17 -10.61 -7.41
CA GLU A 92 -15.28 -11.56 -7.29
C GLU A 92 -16.52 -11.17 -8.11
N SER A 93 -16.61 -9.90 -8.52
CA SER A 93 -17.75 -9.35 -9.26
C SER A 93 -17.53 -9.30 -10.78
N LEU A 94 -16.37 -9.75 -11.25
CA LEU A 94 -15.95 -9.82 -12.66
C LEU A 94 -16.03 -11.26 -13.17
#